data_AF-A0A840YTI1-F1
#
_entry.id   AF-A0A840YTI1-F1
#
_cell.length_a   1.000
_cell.length_b   1.000
_cell.length_c   1.000
_cell.angle_alpha   90.00
_cell.angle_beta   90.00
_cell.angle_gamma   90.00
#
_symmetry.space_group_name_H-M   'P 1'
#
loop_
_entity.id
_entity.type
_entity.pdbx_description
1 polymer ?
#
loop_
_entity_poly.entity_id
_entity_poly.type
_entity_poly.pdbx_seq_one_letter_code
_entity_poly.pdbx_strand_id
1 'polypeptide(L)'
;MLLYASLLVGAQTAPSVPQSPPCRGTSGLTATRLTDLPAGIRSILPAALADADGPFHVSDGVGPGEEDWPFVRLTCGYSIPQGYIVELERGGRGHSFSQIAFQKTATGYRLR
;
A
#
# COMPACT_ATOMS: atom_id res chain seq x y z
N MET A 1 -30.43 -38.76 -31.86
CA MET A 1 -29.02 -39.03 -31.53
C MET A 1 -28.18 -37.97 -32.23
N LEU A 2 -27.77 -36.92 -31.53
CA LEU A 2 -26.86 -35.89 -32.04
C LEU A 2 -26.01 -35.39 -30.88
N LEU A 3 -24.69 -35.44 -31.10
CA LEU A 3 -23.62 -35.31 -30.12
C LEU A 3 -23.32 -33.85 -29.73
N TYR A 4 -22.75 -33.76 -28.52
CA TYR A 4 -22.12 -32.64 -27.82
C TYR A 4 -21.22 -31.70 -28.65
N ALA A 5 -21.21 -30.42 -28.25
CA ALA A 5 -19.99 -29.61 -28.17
C ALA A 5 -20.15 -28.56 -27.06
N SER A 6 -19.78 -28.92 -25.83
CA SER A 6 -19.67 -27.97 -24.72
C SER A 6 -18.41 -27.11 -24.91
N LEU A 7 -18.60 -25.82 -25.14
CA LEU A 7 -17.52 -24.83 -25.07
C LEU A 7 -17.03 -24.71 -23.62
N LEU A 8 -15.85 -25.27 -23.35
CA LEU A 8 -15.09 -24.99 -22.14
C LEU A 8 -14.53 -23.57 -22.24
N VAL A 9 -15.19 -22.61 -21.59
CA VAL A 9 -14.61 -21.29 -21.32
C VAL A 9 -13.48 -21.51 -20.32
N GLY A 10 -12.24 -21.40 -20.81
CA GLY A 10 -11.06 -21.36 -19.96
C GLY A 10 -11.16 -20.15 -19.03
N ALA A 11 -11.35 -20.41 -17.74
CA ALA A 11 -11.20 -19.40 -16.71
C ALA A 11 -9.74 -18.95 -16.72
N GLN A 12 -9.48 -17.80 -17.36
CA GLN A 12 -8.21 -17.11 -17.24
C GLN A 12 -8.10 -16.66 -15.79
N THR A 13 -7.38 -17.42 -14.96
CA THR A 13 -6.96 -16.98 -13.64
C THR A 13 -6.15 -15.71 -13.83
N ALA A 14 -6.77 -14.57 -13.51
CA ALA A 14 -6.04 -13.32 -13.38
C ALA A 14 -4.82 -13.58 -12.48
N PRO A 15 -3.62 -13.08 -12.82
CA PRO A 15 -2.48 -13.21 -11.94
C PRO A 15 -2.87 -12.70 -10.55
N SER A 16 -2.77 -13.56 -9.55
CA SER A 16 -2.99 -13.21 -8.16
C SER A 16 -1.96 -12.14 -7.82
N VAL A 17 -2.34 -10.87 -7.88
CA VAL A 17 -1.52 -9.79 -7.34
C VAL A 17 -1.21 -10.19 -5.91
N PRO A 18 0.07 -10.24 -5.48
CA PRO A 18 0.40 -10.55 -4.11
C PRO A 18 -0.33 -9.52 -3.25
N GLN A 19 -1.41 -9.93 -2.60
CA GLN A 19 -2.03 -9.09 -1.60
C GLN A 19 -1.01 -9.02 -0.48
N SER A 20 -0.50 -7.83 -0.16
CA SER A 20 0.22 -7.69 1.08
C SER A 20 -0.60 -8.29 2.20
N PRO A 21 0.04 -8.91 3.20
CA PRO A 21 -0.68 -9.16 4.43
C PRO A 21 -1.28 -7.81 4.84
N PRO A 22 -2.60 -7.73 5.09
CA PRO A 22 -3.14 -6.58 5.77
C PRO A 22 -2.34 -6.44 7.07
N CYS A 23 -2.38 -5.28 7.71
CA CYS A 23 -1.83 -5.07 9.05
C CYS A 23 -2.59 -5.96 10.07
N ARG A 24 -2.42 -7.28 9.94
CA ARG A 24 -3.09 -8.37 10.63
C ARG A 24 -2.23 -8.66 11.83
N GLY A 25 -2.61 -8.06 12.96
CA GLY A 25 -2.05 -8.47 14.25
C GLY A 25 -1.77 -7.35 15.23
N THR A 26 -1.81 -6.08 14.81
CA THR A 26 -1.65 -4.97 15.76
C THR A 26 -3.00 -4.57 16.31
N SER A 27 -3.29 -5.02 17.53
CA SER A 27 -4.46 -4.63 18.35
C SER A 27 -4.40 -3.15 18.81
N GLY A 28 -3.78 -2.28 18.03
CA GLY A 28 -3.48 -0.88 18.37
C GLY A 28 -4.00 0.09 17.32
N LEU A 29 -3.93 1.38 17.66
CA LEU A 29 -4.29 2.48 16.76
C LEU A 29 -3.42 2.41 15.50
N THR A 30 -4.03 1.97 14.41
CA THR A 30 -3.43 1.89 13.07
C THR A 30 -3.72 3.18 12.33
N ALA A 31 -2.69 3.90 11.91
CA ALA A 31 -2.83 5.06 11.03
C ALA A 31 -3.11 4.56 9.60
N THR A 32 -4.25 4.95 9.04
CA THR A 32 -4.61 4.66 7.64
C THR A 32 -4.65 5.93 6.80
N ARG A 33 -4.62 7.10 7.44
CA ARG A 33 -4.44 8.41 6.79
C ARG A 33 -3.08 8.98 7.11
N LEU A 34 -2.51 9.73 6.19
CA LEU A 34 -1.24 10.44 6.38
C LEU A 34 -1.30 11.38 7.56
N THR A 35 -2.44 12.05 7.77
CA THR A 35 -2.65 12.97 8.90
C THR A 35 -2.56 12.27 10.27
N ASP A 36 -2.78 10.97 10.32
CA ASP A 36 -2.74 10.18 11.55
C ASP A 36 -1.29 9.79 11.91
N LEU A 37 -0.36 9.95 10.97
CA LEU A 37 1.06 9.71 11.20
C LEU A 37 1.70 10.88 11.98
N PRO A 38 2.63 10.59 12.91
CA PRO A 38 3.44 11.60 13.57
C PRO A 38 4.08 12.57 12.57
N ALA A 39 4.09 13.87 12.87
CA ALA A 39 4.54 14.91 11.95
C ALA A 39 5.98 14.67 11.45
N GLY A 40 6.89 14.24 12.33
CA GLY A 40 8.28 13.92 11.96
C GLY A 40 8.42 12.69 11.05
N ILE A 41 7.42 11.80 11.02
CA ILE A 41 7.37 10.69 10.06
C ILE A 41 6.87 11.19 8.71
N ARG A 42 5.79 11.98 8.70
CA ARG A 42 5.24 12.56 7.47
C ARG A 42 6.27 13.34 6.66
N SER A 43 7.16 14.08 7.32
CA SER A 43 8.21 14.87 6.64
C SER A 43 9.28 14.03 5.95
N ILE A 44 9.34 12.73 6.21
CA ILE A 44 10.35 11.81 5.65
C ILE A 44 9.75 10.94 4.53
N LEU A 45 8.43 10.76 4.53
CA LEU A 45 7.74 9.96 3.53
C LEU A 45 7.76 10.64 2.14
N PRO A 46 7.53 9.87 1.05
CA PRO A 46 7.38 10.43 -0.28
C PRO A 46 6.35 11.56 -0.32
N ALA A 47 6.62 12.62 -1.07
CA ALA A 47 5.75 13.79 -1.15
C ALA A 47 4.39 13.47 -1.82
N ALA A 48 4.41 12.65 -2.87
CA ALA A 48 3.21 12.16 -3.55
C ALA A 48 2.84 10.77 -3.01
N LEU A 49 2.01 10.76 -1.98
CA LEU A 49 1.59 9.56 -1.26
C LEU A 49 0.08 9.62 -1.03
N ALA A 50 -0.64 8.56 -1.37
CA ALA A 50 -2.06 8.43 -1.06
C ALA A 50 -2.29 7.87 0.35
N ASP A 51 -3.44 8.20 0.94
CA ASP A 51 -4.00 7.48 2.10
C ASP A 51 -4.38 6.03 1.71
N ALA A 52 -4.59 5.15 2.69
CA ALA A 52 -4.86 3.72 2.44
C ALA A 52 -6.05 3.44 1.53
N ASP A 53 -7.11 4.24 1.65
CA ASP A 53 -8.30 4.13 0.80
C ASP A 53 -8.30 5.19 -0.32
N GLY A 54 -7.20 5.93 -0.46
CA GLY A 54 -7.06 6.98 -1.47
C GLY A 54 -6.80 6.42 -2.88
N PRO A 55 -7.13 7.20 -3.92
CA PRO A 55 -6.83 6.84 -5.30
C PRO A 55 -5.31 6.80 -5.53
N PHE A 56 -4.86 5.79 -6.27
CA PHE A 56 -3.46 5.61 -6.63
C PHE A 56 -3.35 4.70 -7.85
N HIS A 57 -2.23 4.76 -8.56
CA HIS A 57 -1.95 3.86 -9.67
C HIS A 57 -1.35 2.54 -9.18
N VAL A 58 -2.10 1.44 -9.31
CA VAL A 58 -1.61 0.08 -9.02
C VAL A 58 -0.61 -0.39 -10.07
N SER A 59 -0.82 -0.02 -11.33
CA SER A 59 -0.02 -0.45 -12.49
C SER A 59 0.50 0.76 -13.28
N ASP A 60 1.30 0.54 -14.33
CA ASP A 60 1.76 1.63 -15.20
C ASP A 60 0.65 2.21 -16.09
N GLY A 61 -0.54 1.60 -16.12
CA GLY A 61 -1.69 2.11 -16.84
C GLY A 61 -2.26 3.33 -16.13
N VAL A 62 -2.25 4.48 -16.82
CA VAL A 62 -2.85 5.74 -16.37
C VAL A 62 -4.09 6.00 -17.22
N GLY A 63 -5.26 6.01 -16.58
CA GLY A 63 -6.52 6.34 -17.23
C GLY A 63 -6.76 7.85 -17.34
N PRO A 64 -7.70 8.28 -18.19
CA PRO A 64 -8.14 9.68 -18.22
C PRO A 64 -8.71 10.12 -16.87
N GLY A 65 -8.25 11.25 -16.34
CA GLY A 65 -8.66 11.78 -15.04
C GLY A 65 -7.89 11.20 -13.85
N GLU A 66 -6.92 10.34 -14.11
CA GLU A 66 -6.05 9.74 -13.09
C GLU A 66 -4.65 10.36 -13.10
N GLU A 67 -4.37 11.35 -13.95
CA GLU A 67 -3.00 11.83 -14.25
C GLU A 67 -2.25 12.37 -13.02
N ASP A 68 -2.98 12.82 -12.00
CA ASP A 68 -2.44 13.35 -10.75
C ASP A 68 -2.40 12.32 -9.61
N TRP A 69 -2.83 11.08 -9.84
CA TRP A 69 -2.82 10.05 -8.81
C TRP A 69 -1.37 9.63 -8.49
N PRO A 70 -1.04 9.39 -7.21
CA PRO A 70 0.28 8.92 -6.84
C PRO A 70 0.47 7.44 -7.21
N PHE A 71 1.73 7.02 -7.35
CA PHE A 71 2.11 5.61 -7.50
C PHE A 71 2.45 4.94 -6.17
N VAL A 72 2.39 5.69 -5.06
CA VAL A 72 2.67 5.15 -3.73
C VAL A 72 1.47 5.43 -2.85
N ARG A 73 1.11 4.46 -2.02
CA ARG A 73 0.00 4.53 -1.08
C ARG A 73 0.42 4.03 0.29
N LEU A 74 0.01 4.71 1.34
CA LEU A 74 0.11 4.19 2.70
C LEU A 74 -0.80 2.98 2.82
N THR A 75 -0.34 1.81 3.24
CA THR A 75 -1.28 0.73 3.61
C THR A 75 -1.67 0.88 5.07
N CYS A 76 -0.68 1.07 5.95
CA CYS A 76 -0.90 1.46 7.33
C CYS A 76 0.36 2.00 8.02
N GLY A 77 0.18 2.56 9.21
CA GLY A 77 1.25 2.86 10.15
C GLY A 77 0.89 2.41 11.56
N TYR A 78 1.87 1.94 12.33
CA TYR A 78 1.65 1.53 13.72
C TYR A 78 2.88 1.76 14.60
N SER A 79 2.63 2.03 15.88
CA SER A 79 3.68 2.22 16.88
C SER A 79 4.24 0.88 17.36
N ILE A 80 5.54 0.85 17.61
CA ILE A 80 6.24 -0.24 18.29
C ILE A 80 7.04 0.35 19.48
N PRO A 81 7.44 -0.44 20.49
CA PRO A 81 8.11 0.12 21.68
C PRO A 81 9.34 0.99 21.37
N GLN A 82 10.07 0.63 20.32
CA GLN A 82 11.30 1.28 19.86
C GLN A 82 11.09 2.37 18.80
N GLY A 83 9.86 2.63 18.36
CA GLY A 83 9.64 3.43 17.17
C GLY A 83 8.27 3.32 16.52
N TYR A 84 8.26 3.35 15.20
CA TYR A 84 7.05 3.31 14.38
C TYR A 84 7.36 2.58 13.07
N ILE A 85 6.42 1.80 12.56
CA ILE A 85 6.52 1.16 11.24
C ILE A 85 5.49 1.80 10.34
N VAL A 86 5.89 2.16 9.13
CA VAL A 86 5.00 2.58 8.05
C VAL A 86 5.09 1.56 6.93
N GLU A 87 3.96 1.03 6.51
CA GLU A 87 3.84 0.13 5.38
C GLU A 87 3.34 0.90 4.17
N LEU A 88 4.02 0.72 3.03
CA LEU A 88 3.73 1.39 1.77
C LEU A 88 3.52 0.37 0.68
N GLU A 89 2.53 0.63 -0.16
CA GLU A 89 2.32 -0.02 -1.45
C GLU A 89 2.85 0.89 -2.55
N ARG A 90 3.65 0.31 -3.45
CA ARG A 90 4.15 0.99 -4.64
C ARG A 90 3.57 0.29 -5.85
N GLY A 91 2.85 1.02 -6.69
CA GLY A 91 2.37 0.55 -7.98
C GLY A 91 3.36 0.74 -9.12
N GLY A 92 2.86 0.53 -10.34
CA GLY A 92 3.66 0.49 -11.56
C GLY A 92 4.27 -0.90 -11.84
N ARG A 93 5.23 -0.96 -12.75
CA ARG A 93 5.98 -2.18 -13.05
C ARG A 93 6.73 -2.66 -11.81
N GLY A 94 6.45 -3.88 -11.39
CA GLY A 94 7.03 -4.41 -10.13
C GLY A 94 6.29 -3.91 -8.89
N HIS A 95 4.96 -3.77 -9.00
CA HIS A 95 4.04 -3.55 -7.88
C HIS A 95 4.48 -4.37 -6.67
N SER A 96 4.69 -3.67 -5.56
CA SER A 96 5.36 -4.21 -4.39
C SER A 96 4.93 -3.49 -3.13
N PHE A 97 5.27 -4.10 -2.00
CA PHE A 97 5.04 -3.55 -0.69
C PHE A 97 6.35 -3.45 0.05
N SER A 98 6.45 -2.42 0.88
CA SER A 98 7.66 -2.12 1.62
C SER A 98 7.30 -1.61 3.01
N GLN A 99 8.19 -1.84 3.97
CA GLN A 99 8.08 -1.29 5.31
C GLN A 99 9.22 -0.32 5.55
N ILE A 100 8.90 0.82 6.14
CA ILE A 100 9.87 1.80 6.62
C ILE A 100 9.81 1.81 8.13
N ALA A 101 10.94 1.47 8.76
CA ALA A 101 11.09 1.53 10.19
C ALA A 101 11.64 2.89 10.63
N PHE A 102 10.98 3.51 11.59
CA PHE A 102 11.40 4.74 12.23
C PHE A 102 11.80 4.45 13.66
N GLN A 103 12.97 4.94 14.06
CA GLN A 103 13.41 4.92 15.46
C GLN A 103 12.86 6.15 16.18
N LYS A 104 12.29 5.95 17.37
CA LYS A 104 11.91 7.07 18.27
C LYS A 104 13.16 7.72 18.85
N THR A 105 13.24 9.05 18.82
CA THR A 105 14.31 9.85 19.41
C THR A 105 13.73 10.79 20.47
N ALA A 106 14.60 11.51 21.20
CA ALA A 106 14.15 12.50 22.19
C ALA A 106 13.32 13.64 21.57
N THR A 107 13.53 13.94 20.29
CA THR A 107 12.90 15.05 19.57
C THR A 107 11.86 14.62 18.53
N GLY A 108 11.65 13.31 18.31
CA GLY A 108 10.70 12.81 17.34
C GLY A 108 11.04 11.43 16.79
N TYR A 109 11.19 11.34 15.47
CA TYR A 109 11.47 10.10 14.74
C TYR A 109 12.56 10.31 13.69
N ARG A 110 13.33 9.26 13.41
CA ARG A 110 14.29 9.20 12.30
C ARG A 110 14.20 7.85 11.60
N LEU A 111 14.68 7.76 10.36
CA LEU A 111 14.86 6.48 9.69
C LEU A 111 15.83 5.60 10.48
N ARG A 112 15.48 4.32 10.62
CA ARG A 112 16.31 3.31 11.28
C ARG A 112 17.26 2.65 10.28
#